data_AF-A0A849Q6A4-F1
#
_entry.id   AF-A0A849Q6A4-F1
#
_cell.length_a   1.000
_cell.length_b   1.000
_cell.length_c   1.000
_cell.angle_alpha   90.00
_cell.angle_beta   90.00
_cell.angle_gamma   90.00
#
_symmetry.space_group_name_H-M   'P 1'
#
loop_
_entity.id
_entity.type
_entity.pdbx_description
1 polymer ?
#
loop_
_entity_poly.entity_id
_entity_poly.type
_entity_poly.pdbx_seq_one_letter_code
_entity_poly.pdbx_strand_id
1 'polypeptide(L)'
;MNEATDWDVLVVGAGPAGSTAARAAAEGGARVLVVERRPVVGVPVQCAEFLPRRVALDLRLPKAAIAQDVVGTMTHLPGGEDTSRRNPGCILNREVADALLAERAVEAGAKLMTSTQATAIGRTSGGSIRVELEAMGDQEVPSHTTASILVGADGPQSIVGQRVGSTNTRKLVAHQVTVDLHDPLKETEVYLHPIYKGGYGWLFPKGDLANVGVGVDRALGGDPKAALQHLVGTLGDRIGEVRRTTGGLIPVNGPLQGVHGNILLAGDAAGHTHPITGGGIHQAVEAGRLAGEAAAARTAGEIDGLDGYEAAFRSLFQIHLGRAVDRRRGLEEAWTGVEGDPQAWERLARRSWIGYKEYYKEKGR
;
A
#
# COMPACT_ATOMS: atom_id res chain seq x y z
N MET A 1 -41.07 6.25 -3.74
CA MET A 1 -40.70 5.05 -2.96
C MET A 1 -39.18 5.04 -2.91
N ASN A 2 -38.56 5.14 -1.73
CA ASN A 2 -37.11 5.02 -1.63
C ASN A 2 -36.74 3.60 -2.04
N GLU A 3 -35.87 3.47 -3.04
CA GLU A 3 -35.31 2.20 -3.46
C GLU A 3 -34.62 1.56 -2.23
N ALA A 4 -35.00 0.33 -1.88
CA ALA A 4 -34.40 -0.35 -0.74
C ALA A 4 -32.90 -0.51 -1.01
N THR A 5 -32.07 -0.16 -0.03
CA THR A 5 -30.62 -0.25 -0.19
C THR A 5 -30.16 -1.67 0.14
N ASP A 6 -29.42 -2.29 -0.79
CA ASP A 6 -28.99 -3.69 -0.66
C ASP A 6 -28.08 -3.90 0.55
N TRP A 7 -27.12 -2.98 0.72
CA TRP A 7 -26.07 -3.04 1.73
C TRP A 7 -25.98 -1.79 2.58
N ASP A 8 -25.58 -1.95 3.82
CA ASP A 8 -25.31 -0.79 4.68
C ASP A 8 -23.95 -0.21 4.33
N VAL A 9 -22.96 -1.07 4.09
CA VAL A 9 -21.60 -0.71 3.65
C VAL A 9 -21.18 -1.56 2.46
N LEU A 10 -20.69 -0.92 1.40
CA LEU A 10 -20.01 -1.56 0.29
C LEU A 10 -18.52 -1.20 0.32
N VAL A 11 -17.66 -2.21 0.23
CA VAL A 11 -16.20 -2.05 0.16
C VAL A 11 -15.70 -2.47 -1.23
N VAL A 12 -14.94 -1.61 -1.89
CA VAL A 12 -14.33 -1.91 -3.19
C VAL A 12 -12.85 -2.22 -3.00
N GLY A 13 -12.46 -3.47 -3.27
CA GLY A 13 -11.12 -4.02 -3.07
C GLY A 13 -11.01 -4.85 -1.79
N ALA A 14 -10.42 -6.04 -1.86
CA ALA A 14 -10.20 -6.94 -0.73
C ALA A 14 -8.73 -7.03 -0.28
N GLY A 15 -7.94 -5.99 -0.59
CA GLY A 15 -6.59 -5.84 -0.02
C GLY A 15 -6.62 -5.54 1.48
N PRO A 16 -5.46 -5.30 2.12
CA PRO A 16 -5.39 -5.10 3.57
C PRO A 16 -6.34 -4.02 4.12
N ALA A 17 -6.49 -2.88 3.43
CA ALA A 17 -7.43 -1.84 3.86
C ALA A 17 -8.90 -2.24 3.71
N GLY A 18 -9.26 -2.89 2.60
CA GLY A 18 -10.66 -3.23 2.33
C GLY A 18 -11.15 -4.36 3.23
N SER A 19 -10.33 -5.40 3.40
CA SER A 19 -10.66 -6.53 4.27
C SER A 19 -10.77 -6.10 5.74
N THR A 20 -9.92 -5.19 6.22
CA THR A 20 -10.03 -4.69 7.60
C THR A 20 -11.21 -3.74 7.77
N ALA A 21 -11.53 -2.91 6.78
CA ALA A 21 -12.74 -2.08 6.77
C ALA A 21 -14.01 -2.92 6.80
N ALA A 22 -14.07 -3.97 5.98
CA ALA A 22 -15.21 -4.86 5.91
C ALA A 22 -15.43 -5.60 7.23
N ARG A 23 -14.36 -6.12 7.83
CA ARG A 23 -14.40 -6.77 9.13
C ARG A 23 -14.93 -5.82 10.20
N ALA A 24 -14.34 -4.63 10.33
CA ALA A 24 -14.70 -3.67 11.35
C ALA A 24 -16.15 -3.19 11.20
N ALA A 25 -16.61 -2.96 9.96
CA ALA A 25 -18.00 -2.60 9.70
C ALA A 25 -18.97 -3.73 10.07
N ALA A 26 -18.63 -4.99 9.75
CA ALA A 26 -19.45 -6.15 10.08
C ALA A 26 -19.49 -6.43 11.60
N GLU A 27 -18.37 -6.30 12.30
CA GLU A 27 -18.30 -6.36 13.78
C GLU A 27 -19.16 -5.25 14.43
N GLY A 28 -19.30 -4.10 13.76
CA GLY A 28 -20.20 -3.02 14.14
C GLY A 28 -21.68 -3.24 13.78
N GLY A 29 -22.03 -4.41 13.24
CA GLY A 29 -23.41 -4.82 12.95
C GLY A 29 -23.94 -4.39 11.56
N ALA A 30 -23.11 -3.82 10.69
CA ALA A 30 -23.53 -3.44 9.34
C ALA A 30 -23.65 -4.66 8.42
N ARG A 31 -24.59 -4.63 7.46
CA ARG A 31 -24.61 -5.58 6.34
C ARG A 31 -23.58 -5.13 5.31
N VAL A 32 -22.50 -5.91 5.16
CA VAL A 32 -21.33 -5.55 4.35
C VAL A 32 -21.19 -6.43 3.12
N LEU A 33 -20.96 -5.80 1.96
CA LEU A 33 -20.44 -6.45 0.76
C LEU A 33 -19.03 -5.95 0.45
N VAL A 34 -18.15 -6.88 0.09
CA VAL A 34 -16.81 -6.61 -0.45
C VAL A 34 -16.76 -7.11 -1.89
N VAL A 35 -16.35 -6.26 -2.82
CA VAL A 35 -16.11 -6.65 -4.22
C VAL A 35 -14.62 -6.63 -4.53
N GLU A 36 -14.10 -7.72 -5.09
CA GLU A 36 -12.70 -7.87 -5.49
C GLU A 36 -12.63 -8.32 -6.94
N ARG A 37 -11.89 -7.56 -7.77
CA ARG A 37 -11.77 -7.84 -9.20
C ARG A 37 -10.99 -9.13 -9.49
N ARG A 38 -10.11 -9.55 -8.58
CA ARG A 38 -9.31 -10.76 -8.74
C ARG A 38 -10.11 -12.00 -8.34
N PRO A 39 -9.84 -13.15 -8.97
CA PRO A 39 -10.45 -14.42 -8.58
C PRO A 39 -9.95 -14.89 -7.21
N VAL A 40 -8.72 -14.53 -6.84
CA VAL A 40 -8.10 -14.92 -5.56
C VAL A 40 -7.55 -13.67 -4.89
N VAL A 41 -7.98 -13.42 -3.65
CA VAL A 41 -7.49 -12.29 -2.85
C VAL A 41 -5.99 -12.40 -2.65
N GLY A 42 -5.27 -11.27 -2.79
CA GLY A 42 -3.82 -11.21 -2.63
C GLY A 42 -3.02 -11.72 -3.84
N VAL A 43 -3.64 -12.30 -4.86
CA VAL A 43 -2.97 -12.87 -6.04
C VAL A 43 -3.32 -12.10 -7.32
N PRO A 44 -2.34 -11.66 -8.13
CA PRO A 44 -0.90 -11.78 -7.96
C PRO A 44 -0.35 -10.88 -6.84
N VAL A 45 0.65 -11.37 -6.10
CA VAL A 45 1.44 -10.57 -5.16
C VAL A 45 2.22 -9.50 -5.93
N GLN A 46 2.09 -8.24 -5.53
CA GLN A 46 2.79 -7.08 -6.12
C GLN A 46 3.37 -6.23 -4.98
N CYS A 47 4.31 -6.79 -4.24
CA CYS A 47 4.91 -6.16 -3.06
C CYS A 47 6.28 -6.78 -2.79
N ALA A 48 7.17 -6.03 -2.12
CA ALA A 48 8.41 -6.55 -1.57
C ALA A 48 8.21 -7.37 -0.28
N GLU A 49 7.00 -7.30 0.30
CA GLU A 49 6.49 -8.17 1.37
C GLU A 49 7.06 -7.95 2.78
N PHE A 50 7.90 -6.93 2.98
CA PHE A 50 8.39 -6.56 4.31
C PHE A 50 7.28 -5.95 5.18
N LEU A 51 7.19 -6.42 6.43
CA LEU A 51 6.31 -5.89 7.47
C LEU A 51 7.07 -5.77 8.80
N PRO A 52 7.00 -4.62 9.50
CA PRO A 52 7.58 -4.50 10.84
C PRO A 52 6.99 -5.50 11.83
N ARG A 53 7.81 -6.05 12.73
CA ARG A 53 7.42 -7.16 13.61
C ARG A 53 6.24 -6.80 14.53
N ARG A 54 6.20 -5.56 15.03
CA ARG A 54 5.08 -5.03 15.80
C ARG A 54 3.76 -5.19 15.05
N VAL A 55 3.73 -4.80 13.78
CA VAL A 55 2.52 -4.82 12.97
C VAL A 55 2.07 -6.26 12.70
N ALA A 56 3.01 -7.18 12.48
CA ALA A 56 2.70 -8.61 12.33
C ALA A 56 2.06 -9.20 13.60
N LEU A 57 2.50 -8.77 14.79
CA LEU A 57 1.94 -9.16 16.07
C LEU A 57 0.54 -8.56 16.30
N ASP A 58 0.37 -7.27 16.01
CA ASP A 58 -0.92 -6.57 16.13
C ASP A 58 -1.97 -7.20 15.21
N LEU A 59 -1.55 -7.61 14.01
CA LEU A 59 -2.37 -8.37 13.05
C LEU A 59 -2.59 -9.83 13.44
N ARG A 60 -1.92 -10.35 14.48
CA ARG A 60 -1.97 -11.76 14.88
C ARG A 60 -1.75 -12.70 13.69
N LEU A 61 -0.72 -12.45 12.89
CA LEU A 61 -0.43 -13.26 11.71
C LEU A 61 0.06 -14.67 12.13
N PRO A 62 -0.48 -15.75 11.55
CA PRO A 62 0.00 -17.09 11.81
C PRO A 62 1.38 -17.29 11.17
N LYS A 63 2.11 -18.30 11.65
CA LYS A 63 3.43 -18.64 11.10
C LYS A 63 3.41 -18.87 9.58
N ALA A 64 2.33 -19.43 9.04
CA ALA A 64 2.16 -19.66 7.60
C ALA A 64 2.16 -18.37 6.76
N ALA A 65 1.76 -17.24 7.34
CA ALA A 65 1.79 -15.93 6.69
C ALA A 65 3.18 -15.28 6.72
N ILE A 66 4.13 -15.85 7.48
CA ILE A 66 5.49 -15.35 7.63
C ILE A 66 6.43 -16.28 6.87
N ALA A 67 7.00 -15.78 5.77
CA ALA A 67 7.99 -16.51 5.01
C ALA A 67 9.33 -16.55 5.74
N GLN A 68 9.73 -15.41 6.33
CA GLN A 68 11.02 -15.27 6.99
C GLN A 68 10.99 -14.11 8.01
N ASP A 69 11.59 -14.30 9.18
CA ASP A 69 11.94 -13.21 10.09
C ASP A 69 13.24 -12.52 9.64
N VAL A 70 13.29 -11.18 9.74
CA VAL A 70 14.49 -10.37 9.45
C VAL A 70 14.84 -9.50 10.65
N VAL A 71 16.14 -9.31 10.92
CA VAL A 71 16.63 -8.62 12.13
C VAL A 71 16.76 -7.11 11.94
N GLY A 72 16.90 -6.65 10.70
CA GLY A 72 17.15 -5.27 10.37
C GLY A 72 17.25 -5.03 8.87
N THR A 73 17.73 -3.84 8.53
CA THR A 73 17.90 -3.38 7.15
C THR A 73 19.30 -2.81 6.97
N MET A 74 20.03 -3.35 6.00
CA MET A 74 21.26 -2.75 5.48
C MET A 74 20.90 -1.75 4.37
N THR A 75 21.50 -0.58 4.40
CA THR A 75 21.38 0.43 3.34
C THR A 75 22.74 0.68 2.71
N HIS A 76 22.81 0.48 1.40
CA HIS A 76 24.01 0.66 0.57
C HIS A 76 23.98 1.98 -0.18
N LEU A 77 25.14 2.66 -0.22
CA LEU A 77 25.38 3.87 -1.00
C LEU A 77 26.47 3.62 -2.06
N PRO A 78 26.44 4.30 -3.22
CA PRO A 78 27.51 4.22 -4.20
C PRO A 78 28.74 4.93 -3.64
N GLY A 79 29.80 4.18 -3.33
CA GLY A 79 31.08 4.72 -2.87
C GLY A 79 31.08 5.33 -1.46
N GLY A 80 29.97 5.23 -0.72
CA GLY A 80 29.84 5.70 0.66
C GLY A 80 29.83 4.56 1.67
N GLU A 81 29.82 4.89 2.96
CA GLU A 81 29.69 3.89 4.02
C GLU A 81 28.27 3.32 4.08
N ASP A 82 28.19 1.99 3.98
CA ASP A 82 26.98 1.21 4.27
C ASP A 82 26.51 1.43 5.71
N THR A 83 25.21 1.39 5.91
CA THR A 83 24.63 1.53 7.25
C THR A 83 23.64 0.42 7.54
N SER A 84 23.82 -0.26 8.69
CA SER A 84 22.82 -1.18 9.21
C SER A 84 21.94 -0.50 10.24
N ARG A 85 20.63 -0.76 10.17
CA ARG A 85 19.67 -0.42 11.22
C ARG A 85 18.97 -1.66 11.71
N ARG A 86 19.04 -1.87 13.02
CA ARG A 86 18.20 -2.85 13.71
C ARG A 86 16.73 -2.42 13.63
N ASN A 87 15.96 -3.16 12.86
CA ASN A 87 14.52 -2.96 12.67
C ASN A 87 13.85 -4.33 12.46
N PRO A 88 13.59 -5.07 13.55
CA PRO A 88 13.05 -6.41 13.44
C PRO A 88 11.72 -6.42 12.69
N GLY A 89 11.61 -7.32 11.73
CA GLY A 89 10.47 -7.45 10.84
C GLY A 89 10.32 -8.87 10.33
N CYS A 90 9.42 -9.02 9.37
CA CYS A 90 9.23 -10.27 8.65
C CYS A 90 8.96 -9.98 7.18
N ILE A 91 9.38 -10.92 6.33
CA ILE A 91 8.93 -11.03 4.95
C ILE A 91 7.72 -11.95 4.94
N LEU A 92 6.63 -11.48 4.37
CA LEU A 92 5.35 -12.18 4.35
C LEU A 92 5.26 -13.18 3.19
N ASN A 93 4.40 -14.17 3.38
CA ASN A 93 3.66 -14.78 2.28
C ASN A 93 2.42 -13.89 2.06
N ARG A 94 2.54 -12.87 1.20
CA ARG A 94 1.50 -11.82 1.10
C ARG A 94 0.14 -12.35 0.67
N GLU A 95 0.10 -13.36 -0.19
CA GLU A 95 -1.12 -14.03 -0.58
C GLU A 95 -1.83 -14.68 0.62
N VAL A 96 -1.08 -15.32 1.52
CA VAL A 96 -1.64 -15.93 2.75
C VAL A 96 -2.09 -14.85 3.74
N ALA A 97 -1.29 -13.79 3.91
CA ALA A 97 -1.63 -12.70 4.81
C ALA A 97 -2.89 -11.95 4.35
N ASP A 98 -2.99 -11.61 3.06
CA ASP A 98 -4.13 -10.90 2.50
C ASP A 98 -5.40 -11.79 2.50
N ALA A 99 -5.28 -13.09 2.18
CA ALA A 99 -6.39 -14.05 2.27
C ALA A 99 -6.93 -14.17 3.70
N LEU A 100 -6.07 -14.29 4.70
CA LEU A 100 -6.47 -14.35 6.11
C LEU A 100 -7.24 -13.10 6.54
N LEU A 101 -6.85 -11.91 6.08
CA LEU A 101 -7.59 -10.68 6.40
C LEU A 101 -9.00 -10.71 5.80
N ALA A 102 -9.15 -11.20 4.57
CA ALA A 102 -10.44 -11.34 3.93
C ALA A 102 -11.31 -12.42 4.60
N GLU A 103 -10.73 -13.56 4.96
CA GLU A 103 -11.40 -14.62 5.72
C GLU A 103 -11.97 -14.09 7.03
N ARG A 104 -11.17 -13.32 7.80
CA ARG A 104 -11.66 -12.69 9.04
C ARG A 104 -12.80 -11.70 8.83
N ALA A 105 -12.85 -11.03 7.68
CA ALA A 105 -13.99 -10.18 7.34
C ALA A 105 -15.25 -11.02 7.09
N VAL A 106 -15.11 -12.15 6.41
CA VAL A 106 -16.20 -13.10 6.17
C VAL A 106 -16.69 -13.74 7.47
N GLU A 107 -15.77 -14.15 8.35
CA GLU A 107 -16.09 -14.67 9.69
C GLU A 107 -16.85 -13.65 10.55
N ALA A 108 -16.55 -12.35 10.38
CA ALA A 108 -17.27 -11.27 11.04
C ALA A 108 -18.67 -10.99 10.45
N GLY A 109 -19.02 -11.60 9.31
CA GLY A 109 -20.32 -11.49 8.65
C GLY A 109 -20.34 -10.70 7.34
N ALA A 110 -19.19 -10.24 6.83
CA ALA A 110 -19.13 -9.61 5.51
C ALA A 110 -19.31 -10.64 4.39
N LYS A 111 -20.00 -10.25 3.31
CA LYS A 111 -20.05 -11.06 2.09
C LYS A 111 -18.89 -10.65 1.17
N LEU A 112 -18.05 -11.61 0.76
CA LEU A 112 -17.01 -11.39 -0.23
C LEU A 112 -17.46 -11.88 -1.62
N MET A 113 -17.28 -11.05 -2.63
CA MET A 113 -17.54 -11.37 -4.03
C MET A 113 -16.30 -11.09 -4.88
N THR A 114 -15.54 -12.15 -5.16
CA THR A 114 -14.36 -12.14 -6.04
C THR A 114 -14.76 -12.12 -7.51
N SER A 115 -13.78 -11.98 -8.40
CA SER A 115 -13.99 -11.84 -9.85
C SER A 115 -15.04 -10.79 -10.21
N THR A 116 -15.13 -9.72 -9.42
CA THR A 116 -16.12 -8.66 -9.61
C THR A 116 -15.47 -7.30 -9.53
N GLN A 117 -15.49 -6.57 -10.64
CA GLN A 117 -14.93 -5.24 -10.74
C GLN A 117 -16.03 -4.20 -10.63
N ALA A 118 -15.88 -3.24 -9.71
CA ALA A 118 -16.65 -2.00 -9.78
C ALA A 118 -16.13 -1.15 -10.96
N THR A 119 -17.03 -0.59 -11.75
CA THR A 119 -16.69 0.14 -12.99
C THR A 119 -17.22 1.57 -13.01
N ALA A 120 -18.37 1.83 -12.38
CA ALA A 120 -18.93 3.17 -12.26
C ALA A 120 -19.65 3.35 -10.92
N ILE A 121 -19.66 4.58 -10.42
CA ILE A 121 -20.25 4.95 -9.13
C ILE A 121 -21.19 6.14 -9.35
N GLY A 122 -22.45 5.97 -8.97
CA GLY A 122 -23.52 6.94 -9.11
C GLY A 122 -24.31 7.12 -7.82
N ARG A 123 -25.45 7.81 -7.93
CA ARG A 123 -26.47 7.86 -6.88
C ARG A 123 -27.79 7.42 -7.45
N THR A 124 -28.58 6.72 -6.64
CA THR A 124 -29.98 6.45 -6.96
C THR A 124 -30.82 7.71 -6.77
N SER A 125 -32.06 7.70 -7.27
CA SER A 125 -33.03 8.77 -7.01
C SER A 125 -33.35 8.93 -5.52
N GLY A 126 -33.23 7.86 -4.73
CA GLY A 126 -33.38 7.85 -3.27
C GLY A 126 -32.14 8.31 -2.49
N GLY A 127 -31.04 8.65 -3.17
CA GLY A 127 -29.83 9.20 -2.56
C GLY A 127 -28.76 8.17 -2.15
N SER A 128 -29.06 6.88 -2.19
CA SER A 128 -28.09 5.80 -1.94
C SER A 128 -27.01 5.77 -3.02
N ILE A 129 -25.85 5.21 -2.68
CA ILE A 129 -24.74 5.04 -3.62
C ILE A 129 -25.08 3.83 -4.49
N ARG A 130 -24.97 3.99 -5.82
CA ARG A 130 -25.12 2.91 -6.79
C ARG A 130 -23.76 2.60 -7.39
N VAL A 131 -23.38 1.32 -7.42
CA VAL A 131 -22.11 0.87 -8.01
C VAL A 131 -22.41 -0.13 -9.10
N GLU A 132 -22.00 0.18 -10.33
CA GLU A 132 -22.03 -0.74 -11.46
C GLU A 132 -20.90 -1.76 -11.33
N LEU A 133 -21.22 -3.02 -11.62
CA LEU A 133 -20.34 -4.17 -11.43
C LEU A 133 -20.19 -4.94 -12.73
N GLU A 134 -18.98 -5.43 -12.99
CA GLU A 134 -18.64 -6.25 -14.15
C GLU A 134 -17.96 -7.54 -13.70
N ALA A 135 -18.33 -8.65 -14.34
CA ALA A 135 -17.72 -9.95 -14.11
C ALA A 135 -16.31 -9.99 -14.71
N MET A 136 -15.36 -10.49 -13.94
CA MET A 136 -14.01 -10.77 -14.39
C MET A 136 -13.90 -12.27 -14.70
N GLY A 137 -14.35 -12.66 -15.89
CA GLY A 137 -14.44 -14.05 -16.34
C GLY A 137 -15.88 -14.51 -16.53
N ASP A 138 -16.11 -15.83 -16.50
CA ASP A 138 -17.41 -16.42 -16.85
C ASP A 138 -18.41 -16.48 -15.68
N GLN A 139 -18.07 -15.88 -14.53
CA GLN A 139 -18.94 -15.86 -13.36
C GLN A 139 -20.10 -14.87 -13.56
N GLU A 140 -21.33 -15.28 -13.29
CA GLU A 140 -22.45 -14.35 -13.21
C GLU A 140 -22.35 -13.46 -11.97
N VAL A 141 -22.44 -12.15 -12.18
CA VAL A 141 -22.48 -11.13 -11.12
C VAL A 141 -23.64 -10.18 -11.39
N PRO A 142 -24.27 -9.59 -10.35
CA PRO A 142 -25.26 -8.54 -10.57
C PRO A 142 -24.65 -7.39 -11.39
N SER A 143 -25.41 -6.78 -12.30
CA SER A 143 -24.92 -5.62 -13.07
C SER A 143 -24.62 -4.41 -12.18
N HIS A 144 -25.23 -4.34 -11.00
CA HIS A 144 -25.03 -3.28 -10.03
C HIS A 144 -25.46 -3.73 -8.63
N THR A 145 -25.11 -2.91 -7.65
CA THR A 145 -25.66 -2.97 -6.29
C THR A 145 -25.75 -1.57 -5.67
N THR A 146 -26.45 -1.45 -4.55
CA THR A 146 -26.62 -0.19 -3.82
C THR A 146 -26.13 -0.26 -2.38
N ALA A 147 -25.59 0.84 -1.87
CA ALA A 147 -25.14 0.94 -0.50
C ALA A 147 -25.38 2.32 0.12
N SER A 148 -25.52 2.37 1.44
CA SER A 148 -25.64 3.63 2.18
C SER A 148 -24.29 4.34 2.26
N ILE A 149 -23.21 3.57 2.45
CA ILE A 149 -21.82 4.02 2.55
C ILE A 149 -20.93 3.20 1.62
N LEU A 150 -19.94 3.85 1.00
CA LEU A 150 -18.95 3.21 0.15
C LEU A 150 -17.55 3.44 0.72
N VAL A 151 -16.77 2.36 0.87
CA VAL A 151 -15.35 2.42 1.22
C VAL A 151 -14.52 2.03 0.00
N GLY A 152 -13.79 2.99 -0.56
CA GLY A 152 -12.79 2.77 -1.60
C GLY A 152 -11.46 2.32 -1.02
N ALA A 153 -11.15 1.04 -1.21
CA ALA A 153 -9.87 0.41 -0.87
C ALA A 153 -9.25 -0.27 -2.10
N ASP A 154 -9.53 0.28 -3.28
CA ASP A 154 -9.28 -0.26 -4.62
C ASP A 154 -7.91 0.11 -5.19
N GLY A 155 -6.97 0.41 -4.29
CA GLY A 155 -5.56 0.55 -4.61
C GLY A 155 -5.16 1.88 -5.29
N PRO A 156 -3.96 1.94 -5.88
CA PRO A 156 -3.34 3.19 -6.35
C PRO A 156 -4.03 3.83 -7.57
N GLN A 157 -4.92 3.10 -8.25
CA GLN A 157 -5.70 3.55 -9.40
C GLN A 157 -7.19 3.67 -9.05
N SER A 158 -7.48 4.01 -7.80
CA SER A 158 -8.83 4.06 -7.24
C SER A 158 -9.85 4.73 -8.16
N ILE A 159 -10.87 3.97 -8.57
CA ILE A 159 -12.05 4.51 -9.27
C ILE A 159 -12.98 5.24 -8.30
N VAL A 160 -12.99 4.81 -7.03
CA VAL A 160 -13.76 5.48 -5.97
C VAL A 160 -13.19 6.87 -5.72
N GLY A 161 -11.86 6.97 -5.63
CA GLY A 161 -11.16 8.25 -5.54
C GLY A 161 -11.40 9.15 -6.75
N GLN A 162 -11.38 8.59 -7.97
CA GLN A 162 -11.70 9.33 -9.20
C GLN A 162 -13.11 9.90 -9.16
N ARG A 163 -14.09 9.12 -8.68
CA ARG A 163 -15.49 9.56 -8.58
C ARG A 163 -15.67 10.79 -7.71
N VAL A 164 -14.87 10.93 -6.65
CA VAL A 164 -14.95 12.03 -5.68
C VAL A 164 -13.89 13.12 -5.91
N GLY A 165 -13.05 12.98 -6.95
CA GLY A 165 -11.98 13.93 -7.25
C GLY A 165 -10.78 13.89 -6.29
N SER A 166 -10.67 12.86 -5.43
CA SER A 166 -9.56 12.67 -4.51
C SER A 166 -8.68 11.53 -5.01
N THR A 167 -7.66 11.86 -5.80
CA THR A 167 -6.81 10.87 -6.50
C THR A 167 -5.32 11.12 -6.33
N ASN A 168 -4.55 10.04 -6.37
CA ASN A 168 -3.09 10.10 -6.38
C ASN A 168 -2.58 10.59 -7.74
N THR A 169 -1.91 11.74 -7.73
CA THR A 169 -1.30 12.38 -8.90
C THR A 169 0.21 12.09 -9.06
N ARG A 170 0.90 11.68 -7.98
CA ARG A 170 2.32 11.30 -7.97
C ARG A 170 2.48 9.83 -7.57
N LYS A 171 3.21 9.06 -8.38
CA LYS A 171 3.40 7.62 -8.18
C LYS A 171 4.80 7.20 -8.59
N LEU A 172 5.41 6.30 -7.83
CA LEU A 172 6.55 5.51 -8.29
C LEU A 172 6.04 4.31 -9.09
N VAL A 173 6.83 3.90 -10.08
CA VAL A 173 6.67 2.64 -10.79
C VAL A 173 7.65 1.64 -10.18
N ALA A 174 7.10 0.59 -9.57
CA ALA A 174 7.86 -0.52 -9.04
C ALA A 174 8.02 -1.62 -10.10
N HIS A 175 9.22 -2.19 -10.20
CA HIS A 175 9.50 -3.36 -11.00
C HIS A 175 10.34 -4.34 -10.19
N GLN A 176 9.87 -5.58 -10.08
CA GLN A 176 10.43 -6.58 -9.18
C GLN A 176 10.50 -7.93 -9.87
N VAL A 177 11.56 -8.67 -9.57
CA VAL A 177 11.68 -10.10 -9.83
C VAL A 177 11.79 -10.87 -8.52
N THR A 178 11.22 -12.07 -8.49
CA THR A 178 11.54 -13.07 -7.48
C THR A 178 12.59 -13.99 -8.07
N VAL A 179 13.70 -14.17 -7.36
CA VAL A 179 14.89 -14.92 -7.79
C VAL A 179 15.28 -15.95 -6.75
N ASP A 180 16.03 -16.98 -7.15
CA ASP A 180 16.74 -17.83 -6.20
C ASP A 180 17.81 -17.00 -5.48
N LEU A 181 18.02 -17.28 -4.19
CA LEU A 181 19.03 -16.64 -3.35
C LEU A 181 20.09 -17.69 -2.98
N HIS A 182 21.33 -17.49 -3.41
CA HIS A 182 22.38 -18.50 -3.19
C HIS A 182 22.90 -18.51 -1.75
N ASP A 183 23.03 -17.34 -1.13
CA ASP A 183 23.48 -17.20 0.25
C ASP A 183 22.35 -16.68 1.16
N PRO A 184 22.04 -17.36 2.28
CA PRO A 184 21.02 -16.91 3.21
C PRO A 184 21.29 -15.51 3.78
N LEU A 185 20.28 -14.64 3.75
CA LEU A 185 20.34 -13.31 4.35
C LEU A 185 19.41 -13.22 5.56
N LYS A 186 19.84 -12.49 6.60
CA LYS A 186 19.03 -12.23 7.81
C LYS A 186 18.47 -10.81 7.87
N GLU A 187 18.90 -9.94 6.97
CA GLU A 187 18.52 -8.54 6.87
C GLU A 187 17.89 -8.28 5.50
N THR A 188 17.02 -7.28 5.43
CA THR A 188 16.66 -6.69 4.14
C THR A 188 17.76 -5.76 3.67
N GLU A 189 17.97 -5.68 2.36
CA GLU A 189 18.94 -4.75 1.79
C GLU A 189 18.25 -3.70 0.94
N VAL A 190 18.69 -2.46 1.10
CA VAL A 190 18.24 -1.29 0.35
C VAL A 190 19.44 -0.70 -0.36
N TYR A 191 19.25 -0.36 -1.63
CA TYR A 191 20.27 0.22 -2.49
C TYR A 191 19.81 1.61 -2.91
N LEU A 192 20.59 2.62 -2.53
CA LEU A 192 20.40 3.98 -3.01
C LEU A 192 21.39 4.19 -4.15
N HIS A 193 20.92 4.65 -5.30
CA HIS A 193 21.77 4.92 -6.46
C HIS A 193 21.13 5.98 -7.37
N PRO A 194 21.92 6.86 -8.03
CA PRO A 194 21.38 7.87 -8.96
C PRO A 194 20.51 7.33 -10.11
N ILE A 195 20.70 6.05 -10.47
CA ILE A 195 19.88 5.39 -11.51
C ILE A 195 18.46 5.08 -11.04
N TYR A 196 18.23 4.94 -9.73
CA TYR A 196 16.92 4.69 -9.14
C TYR A 196 16.18 6.03 -8.94
N LYS A 197 15.90 6.73 -10.05
CA LYS A 197 15.39 8.12 -10.06
C LYS A 197 14.22 8.30 -9.09
N GLY A 198 14.39 9.13 -8.06
CA GLY A 198 13.35 9.41 -7.05
C GLY A 198 12.94 8.24 -6.17
N GLY A 199 13.66 7.11 -6.17
CA GLY A 199 13.33 5.94 -5.36
C GLY A 199 14.57 5.16 -4.94
N TYR A 200 14.46 3.84 -4.90
CA TYR A 200 15.51 2.95 -4.39
C TYR A 200 15.37 1.53 -4.95
N GLY A 201 16.44 0.75 -4.85
CA GLY A 201 16.45 -0.68 -5.12
C GLY A 201 16.41 -1.51 -3.84
N TRP A 202 15.91 -2.75 -3.90
CA TRP A 202 15.84 -3.64 -2.75
C TRP A 202 16.21 -5.08 -3.09
N LEU A 203 16.73 -5.79 -2.10
CA LEU A 203 16.88 -7.25 -2.05
C LEU A 203 16.31 -7.72 -0.70
N PHE A 204 15.10 -8.27 -0.72
CA PHE A 204 14.40 -8.72 0.49
C PHE A 204 14.33 -10.26 0.51
N PRO A 205 14.96 -10.93 1.50
CA PRO A 205 15.08 -12.39 1.50
C PRO A 205 13.78 -13.09 1.90
N LYS A 206 13.47 -14.20 1.24
CA LYS A 206 12.25 -14.98 1.40
C LYS A 206 12.57 -16.49 1.38
N GLY A 207 13.25 -16.95 2.43
CA GLY A 207 13.78 -18.31 2.49
C GLY A 207 14.92 -18.48 1.48
N ASP A 208 14.81 -19.49 0.61
CA ASP A 208 15.77 -19.74 -0.47
C ASP A 208 15.54 -18.85 -1.70
N LEU A 209 14.55 -17.95 -1.63
CA LEU A 209 14.25 -16.96 -2.67
C LEU A 209 14.55 -15.55 -2.15
N ALA A 210 14.55 -14.57 -3.05
CA ALA A 210 14.50 -13.16 -2.70
C ALA A 210 13.63 -12.35 -3.66
N ASN A 211 13.02 -11.29 -3.13
CA ASN A 211 12.39 -10.26 -3.94
C ASN A 211 13.43 -9.18 -4.24
N VAL A 212 13.83 -9.05 -5.51
CA VAL A 212 14.75 -8.02 -6.02
C VAL A 212 13.96 -7.04 -6.84
N GLY A 213 13.98 -5.76 -6.49
CA GLY A 213 13.22 -4.77 -7.25
C GLY A 213 13.71 -3.35 -7.10
N VAL A 214 13.09 -2.48 -7.88
CA VAL A 214 13.37 -1.04 -7.90
C VAL A 214 12.07 -0.26 -7.96
N GLY A 215 12.05 0.91 -7.33
CA GLY A 215 11.00 1.90 -7.46
C GLY A 215 11.59 3.15 -8.08
N VAL A 216 11.00 3.65 -9.16
CA VAL A 216 11.48 4.86 -9.85
C VAL A 216 10.33 5.81 -10.17
N ASP A 217 10.65 7.09 -10.18
CA ASP A 217 9.76 8.15 -10.61
C ASP A 217 9.98 8.46 -12.09
N ARG A 218 8.96 8.20 -12.92
CA ARG A 218 9.01 8.52 -14.35
C ARG A 218 9.06 10.01 -14.62
N ALA A 219 8.50 10.84 -13.74
CA ALA A 219 8.55 12.30 -13.88
C ALA A 219 9.98 12.85 -13.71
N LEU A 220 10.85 12.11 -13.02
CA LEU A 220 12.28 12.40 -12.89
C LEU A 220 13.15 11.65 -13.94
N GLY A 221 12.53 11.12 -15.00
CA GLY A 221 13.22 10.37 -16.05
C GLY A 221 13.63 8.95 -15.65
N GLY A 222 13.00 8.37 -14.62
CA GLY A 222 13.26 7.01 -14.19
C GLY A 222 12.80 5.95 -15.18
N ASP A 223 13.72 5.07 -15.57
CA ASP A 223 13.41 3.84 -16.32
C ASP A 223 13.47 2.62 -15.37
N PRO A 224 12.31 2.01 -15.04
CA PRO A 224 12.26 0.88 -14.12
C PRO A 224 12.98 -0.37 -14.67
N LYS A 225 13.06 -0.55 -15.99
CA LYS A 225 13.72 -1.70 -16.60
C LYS A 225 15.23 -1.55 -16.50
N ALA A 226 15.76 -0.39 -16.90
CA ALA A 226 17.20 -0.10 -16.80
C ALA A 226 17.67 -0.11 -15.33
N ALA A 227 16.88 0.46 -14.42
CA ALA A 227 17.15 0.42 -12.99
C ALA A 227 17.20 -1.03 -12.44
N LEU A 228 16.24 -1.88 -12.81
CA LEU A 228 16.24 -3.27 -12.36
C LEU A 228 17.43 -4.06 -12.92
N GLN A 229 17.75 -3.87 -14.21
CA GLN A 229 18.91 -4.48 -14.85
C GLN A 229 20.22 -4.09 -14.15
N HIS A 230 20.36 -2.82 -13.78
CA HIS A 230 21.50 -2.34 -12.99
C HIS A 230 21.59 -3.03 -11.63
N LEU A 231 20.48 -3.14 -10.89
CA LEU A 231 20.48 -3.79 -9.57
C LEU A 231 20.81 -5.27 -9.69
N VAL A 232 20.19 -6.00 -10.62
CA VAL A 232 20.47 -7.42 -10.88
C VAL A 232 21.95 -7.62 -11.23
N GLY A 233 22.52 -6.77 -12.10
CA GLY A 233 23.95 -6.80 -12.42
C GLY A 233 24.85 -6.49 -11.23
N THR A 234 24.43 -5.60 -10.33
CA THR A 234 25.15 -5.28 -9.08
C THR A 234 25.16 -6.46 -8.11
N LEU A 235 24.07 -7.21 -8.04
CA LEU A 235 23.95 -8.38 -7.16
C LEU A 235 24.74 -9.58 -7.68
N GLY A 236 24.88 -9.74 -9.01
CA GLY A 236 25.72 -10.75 -9.64
C GLY A 236 25.43 -12.16 -9.13
N ASP A 237 26.48 -12.87 -8.73
CA ASP A 237 26.42 -14.29 -8.32
C ASP A 237 25.66 -14.52 -6.99
N ARG A 238 25.15 -13.48 -6.33
CA ARG A 238 24.31 -13.63 -5.12
C ARG A 238 22.91 -14.17 -5.42
N ILE A 239 22.44 -14.01 -6.66
CA ILE A 239 21.09 -14.35 -7.10
C ILE A 239 21.12 -15.31 -8.28
N GLY A 240 20.11 -16.16 -8.39
CA GLY A 240 19.97 -17.18 -9.42
C GLY A 240 18.83 -16.91 -10.42
N GLU A 241 18.09 -17.96 -10.76
CA GLU A 241 17.05 -17.93 -11.78
C GLU A 241 15.90 -16.99 -11.42
N VAL A 242 15.41 -16.21 -12.38
CA VAL A 242 14.18 -15.41 -12.22
C VAL A 242 12.96 -16.33 -12.27
N ARG A 243 12.27 -16.47 -11.14
CA ARG A 243 11.05 -17.27 -10.99
C ARG A 243 9.80 -16.53 -11.43
N ARG A 244 9.76 -15.21 -11.21
CA ARG A 244 8.58 -14.40 -11.46
C ARG A 244 8.95 -12.94 -11.64
N THR A 245 8.21 -12.25 -12.51
CA THR A 245 8.30 -10.80 -12.69
C THR A 245 6.99 -10.13 -12.29
N THR A 246 7.07 -9.05 -11.53
CA THR A 246 5.93 -8.27 -11.06
C THR A 246 6.24 -6.77 -11.14
N GLY A 247 5.20 -5.96 -11.00
CA GLY A 247 5.32 -4.52 -10.92
C GLY A 247 4.06 -3.92 -10.32
N GLY A 248 4.14 -2.66 -9.94
CA GLY A 248 3.04 -1.97 -9.28
C GLY A 248 3.24 -0.47 -9.26
N LEU A 249 2.19 0.25 -8.89
CA LEU A 249 2.23 1.69 -8.67
C LEU A 249 2.23 1.95 -7.18
N ILE A 250 3.13 2.80 -6.72
CA ILE A 250 3.23 3.19 -5.31
C ILE A 250 2.90 4.67 -5.22
N PRO A 251 1.75 5.06 -4.62
CA PRO A 251 1.44 6.45 -4.40
C PRO A 251 2.49 7.14 -3.52
N VAL A 252 2.83 8.38 -3.85
CA VAL A 252 3.80 9.19 -3.08
C VAL A 252 3.29 10.61 -2.84
N ASN A 253 1.99 10.82 -2.98
CA ASN A 253 1.33 12.10 -2.66
C ASN A 253 1.48 12.46 -1.18
N GLY A 254 1.36 11.45 -0.31
CA GLY A 254 0.94 11.60 1.08
C GLY A 254 -0.59 11.46 1.20
N PRO A 255 -1.11 11.44 2.44
CA PRO A 255 -2.54 11.26 2.69
C PRO A 255 -3.40 12.31 1.96
N LEU A 256 -4.43 11.84 1.27
CA LEU A 256 -5.44 12.64 0.60
C LEU A 256 -6.63 12.92 1.53
N GLN A 257 -7.57 13.76 1.10
CA GLN A 257 -8.87 13.85 1.77
C GLN A 257 -9.62 12.53 1.57
N GLY A 258 -9.92 11.86 2.68
CA GLY A 258 -10.45 10.51 2.73
C GLY A 258 -11.97 10.46 2.87
N VAL A 259 -12.63 11.51 3.36
CA VAL A 259 -14.09 11.56 3.56
C VAL A 259 -14.76 12.50 2.56
N HIS A 260 -15.74 11.99 1.82
CA HIS A 260 -16.52 12.70 0.79
C HIS A 260 -18.01 12.34 0.89
N GLY A 261 -18.72 12.98 1.81
CA GLY A 261 -20.09 12.61 2.15
C GLY A 261 -20.13 11.17 2.66
N ASN A 262 -20.87 10.28 1.99
CA ASN A 262 -20.96 8.86 2.37
C ASN A 262 -19.89 7.97 1.69
N ILE A 263 -18.83 8.57 1.14
CA ILE A 263 -17.73 7.84 0.50
C ILE A 263 -16.46 8.03 1.34
N LEU A 264 -15.84 6.93 1.73
CA LEU A 264 -14.55 6.88 2.43
C LEU A 264 -13.47 6.31 1.51
N LEU A 265 -12.23 6.77 1.63
CA LEU A 265 -11.07 6.18 0.98
C LEU A 265 -10.08 5.66 2.02
N ALA A 266 -9.49 4.49 1.79
CA ALA A 266 -8.49 3.90 2.69
C ALA A 266 -7.34 3.21 1.93
N GLY A 267 -6.19 3.11 2.60
CA GLY A 267 -4.98 2.51 2.04
C GLY A 267 -4.41 3.33 0.86
N ASP A 268 -3.93 2.64 -0.16
CA ASP A 268 -3.33 3.28 -1.35
C ASP A 268 -4.31 4.21 -2.07
N ALA A 269 -5.62 3.91 -2.04
CA ALA A 269 -6.66 4.78 -2.62
C ALA A 269 -6.67 6.18 -1.98
N ALA A 270 -6.35 6.26 -0.69
CA ALA A 270 -6.26 7.49 0.08
C ALA A 270 -4.83 8.05 0.21
N GLY A 271 -3.84 7.48 -0.49
CA GLY A 271 -2.45 7.95 -0.43
C GLY A 271 -1.76 7.68 0.91
N HIS A 272 -2.18 6.65 1.65
CA HIS A 272 -1.66 6.33 2.99
C HIS A 272 -0.28 5.67 3.00
N THR A 273 0.29 5.39 1.83
CA THR A 273 1.65 4.89 1.66
C THR A 273 2.68 5.90 2.15
N HIS A 274 3.80 5.41 2.69
CA HIS A 274 4.91 6.28 3.07
C HIS A 274 5.65 6.82 1.83
N PRO A 275 5.68 8.14 1.56
CA PRO A 275 6.20 8.68 0.30
C PRO A 275 7.68 8.40 -0.04
N ILE A 276 8.50 8.08 0.97
CA ILE A 276 9.92 7.71 0.78
C ILE A 276 10.12 6.20 0.63
N THR A 277 9.62 5.39 1.58
CA THR A 277 9.86 3.94 1.59
C THR A 277 8.85 3.15 0.76
N GLY A 278 7.71 3.74 0.39
CA GLY A 278 6.62 3.02 -0.27
C GLY A 278 5.87 2.02 0.64
N GLY A 279 6.26 1.89 1.91
CA GLY A 279 5.58 1.00 2.85
C GLY A 279 4.17 1.51 3.18
N GLY A 280 3.16 0.65 3.00
CA GLY A 280 1.75 1.00 3.17
C GLY A 280 0.88 -0.01 3.92
N ILE A 281 1.34 -1.24 4.18
CA ILE A 281 0.49 -2.30 4.75
C ILE A 281 -0.07 -1.91 6.13
N HIS A 282 0.77 -1.38 7.01
CA HIS A 282 0.36 -0.96 8.35
C HIS A 282 -0.70 0.15 8.30
N GLN A 283 -0.44 1.17 7.49
CA GLN A 283 -1.33 2.30 7.32
C GLN A 283 -2.64 1.88 6.64
N ALA A 284 -2.58 0.93 5.69
CA ALA A 284 -3.74 0.38 5.03
C ALA A 284 -4.65 -0.37 6.00
N VAL A 285 -4.08 -1.28 6.81
CA VAL A 285 -4.81 -2.03 7.83
C VAL A 285 -5.52 -1.10 8.80
N GLU A 286 -4.78 -0.13 9.34
CA GLU A 286 -5.29 0.75 10.38
C GLU A 286 -6.31 1.75 9.82
N ALA A 287 -6.05 2.32 8.64
CA ALA A 287 -7.03 3.15 7.96
C ALA A 287 -8.30 2.40 7.59
N GLY A 288 -8.16 1.14 7.13
CA GLY A 288 -9.31 0.29 6.84
C GLY A 288 -10.15 0.06 8.09
N ARG A 289 -9.53 -0.33 9.21
CA ARG A 289 -10.21 -0.51 10.50
C ARG A 289 -11.00 0.75 10.89
N LEU A 290 -10.35 1.91 10.89
CA LEU A 290 -10.98 3.18 11.24
C LEU A 290 -12.11 3.56 10.26
N ALA A 291 -11.95 3.33 8.96
CA ALA A 291 -12.99 3.59 7.97
C ALA A 291 -14.21 2.66 8.15
N GLY A 292 -13.97 1.39 8.49
CA GLY A 292 -15.03 0.43 8.77
C GLY A 292 -15.82 0.77 10.04
N GLU A 293 -15.12 1.15 11.12
CA GLU A 293 -15.73 1.62 12.37
C GLU A 293 -16.58 2.87 12.13
N ALA A 294 -16.03 3.85 11.42
CA ALA A 294 -16.73 5.08 11.05
C ALA A 294 -17.98 4.80 10.20
N ALA A 295 -17.87 3.88 9.23
CA ALA A 295 -18.99 3.47 8.41
C ALA A 295 -20.10 2.81 9.26
N ALA A 296 -19.75 1.86 10.13
CA ALA A 296 -20.72 1.21 11.02
C ALA A 296 -21.43 2.21 11.93
N ALA A 297 -20.68 3.09 12.61
CA ALA A 297 -21.22 4.14 13.46
C ALA A 297 -22.23 5.03 12.72
N ARG A 298 -21.87 5.43 11.49
CA ARG A 298 -22.78 6.22 10.64
C ARG A 298 -24.05 5.45 10.27
N THR A 299 -23.95 4.14 9.96
CA THR A 299 -25.13 3.32 9.67
C THR A 299 -26.02 3.07 10.90
N ALA A 300 -25.45 3.13 12.10
CA ALA A 300 -26.19 3.06 13.37
C ALA A 300 -26.87 4.39 13.77
N GLY A 301 -26.71 5.45 12.98
CA GLY A 301 -27.38 6.75 13.18
C GLY A 301 -26.52 7.83 13.82
N GLU A 302 -25.21 7.61 14.00
CA GLU A 302 -24.31 8.63 14.52
C GLU A 302 -24.06 9.74 13.47
N ILE A 303 -24.36 10.98 13.85
CA ILE A 303 -24.36 12.11 12.90
C ILE A 303 -22.95 12.39 12.36
N ASP A 304 -21.95 12.34 13.24
CA ASP A 304 -20.54 12.66 12.94
C ASP A 304 -19.68 11.40 12.78
N GLY A 305 -20.29 10.22 12.61
CA GLY A 305 -19.59 8.92 12.60
C GLY A 305 -18.47 8.83 11.56
N LEU A 306 -18.55 9.58 10.46
CA LEU A 306 -17.53 9.61 9.40
C LEU A 306 -16.37 10.57 9.67
N ASP A 307 -16.60 11.65 10.42
CA ASP A 307 -15.61 12.71 10.64
C ASP A 307 -14.48 12.26 11.57
N GLY A 308 -14.76 11.28 12.44
CA GLY A 308 -13.78 10.66 13.32
C GLY A 308 -12.65 9.93 12.59
N TYR A 309 -12.91 9.43 11.37
CA TYR A 309 -11.93 8.65 10.60
C TYR A 309 -10.66 9.45 10.29
N GLU A 310 -10.79 10.63 9.67
CA GLU A 310 -9.62 11.43 9.29
C GLU A 310 -8.84 11.92 10.51
N ALA A 311 -9.55 12.34 11.57
CA ALA A 311 -8.94 12.80 12.80
C ALA A 311 -8.12 11.70 13.47
N ALA A 312 -8.68 10.49 13.56
CA ALA A 312 -7.99 9.32 14.12
C ALA A 312 -6.78 8.92 13.26
N PHE A 313 -6.93 8.88 11.93
CA PHE A 313 -5.81 8.55 11.05
C PHE A 313 -4.67 9.58 11.15
N ARG A 314 -5.00 10.87 11.17
CA ARG A 314 -4.01 11.94 11.37
C ARG A 314 -3.32 11.82 12.72
N SER A 315 -4.04 11.53 13.79
CA SER A 315 -3.47 11.33 15.12
C SER A 315 -2.37 10.26 15.12
N LEU A 316 -2.59 9.15 14.41
CA LEU A 316 -1.65 8.03 14.34
C LEU A 316 -0.47 8.28 13.41
N PHE A 317 -0.69 8.94 12.26
CA PHE A 317 0.28 8.94 11.16
C PHE A 317 0.77 10.31 10.70
N GLN A 318 0.16 11.43 11.11
CA GLN A 318 0.50 12.77 10.60
C GLN A 318 1.98 13.12 10.78
N ILE A 319 2.56 12.89 11.95
CA ILE A 319 3.97 13.22 12.21
C ILE A 319 4.88 12.39 11.30
N HIS A 320 4.57 11.10 11.16
CA HIS A 320 5.38 10.17 10.40
C HIS A 320 5.28 10.41 8.88
N LEU A 321 4.06 10.48 8.35
CA LEU A 321 3.79 10.69 6.93
C LEU A 321 4.06 12.13 6.51
N GLY A 322 3.77 13.12 7.36
CA GLY A 322 4.07 14.54 7.09
C GLY A 322 5.55 14.77 6.85
N ARG A 323 6.42 14.24 7.72
CA ARG A 323 7.87 14.27 7.49
C ARG A 323 8.24 13.62 6.15
N ALA A 324 7.68 12.46 5.86
CA ALA A 324 7.97 11.74 4.62
C ALA A 324 7.53 12.52 3.37
N VAL A 325 6.41 13.24 3.42
CA VAL A 325 5.97 14.16 2.35
C VAL A 325 6.99 15.29 2.17
N ASP A 326 7.45 15.92 3.25
CA ASP A 326 8.44 17.00 3.16
C ASP A 326 9.77 16.52 2.58
N ARG A 327 10.19 15.31 2.97
CA ARG A 327 11.38 14.67 2.42
C ARG A 327 11.21 14.30 0.96
N ARG A 328 10.02 13.84 0.57
CA ARG A 328 9.71 13.52 -0.82
C ARG A 328 9.80 14.76 -1.70
N ARG A 329 9.19 15.87 -1.27
CA ARG A 329 9.27 17.15 -2.00
C ARG A 329 10.71 17.63 -2.15
N GLY A 330 11.48 17.63 -1.05
CA GLY A 330 12.89 18.03 -1.10
C GLY A 330 13.75 17.10 -1.96
N LEU A 331 13.43 15.80 -2.01
CA LEU A 331 14.08 14.85 -2.91
C LEU A 331 13.82 15.20 -4.38
N GLU A 332 12.55 15.41 -4.74
CA GLU A 332 12.13 15.72 -6.11
C GLU A 332 12.69 17.07 -6.59
N GLU A 333 12.63 18.11 -5.75
CA GLU A 333 13.12 19.46 -6.05
C GLU A 333 14.63 19.49 -6.32
N ALA A 334 15.41 18.69 -5.57
CA ALA A 334 16.86 18.72 -5.66
C ALA A 334 17.45 17.71 -6.66
N TRP A 335 16.67 16.72 -7.11
CA TRP A 335 17.19 15.55 -7.82
C TRP A 335 18.01 15.90 -9.05
N THR A 336 17.47 16.74 -9.94
CA THR A 336 18.12 17.12 -11.20
C THR A 336 19.36 17.99 -10.98
N GLY A 337 19.37 18.81 -9.92
CA GLY A 337 20.48 19.70 -9.59
C GLY A 337 21.71 19.01 -9.00
N VAL A 338 21.60 17.74 -8.61
CA VAL A 338 22.73 16.96 -8.07
C VAL A 338 23.26 15.89 -9.04
N GLU A 339 22.73 15.83 -10.27
CA GLU A 339 23.19 14.86 -11.26
C GLU A 339 24.63 15.17 -11.69
N GLY A 340 25.48 14.15 -11.68
CA GLY A 340 26.91 14.30 -12.01
C GLY A 340 27.80 14.79 -10.86
N ASP A 341 27.24 15.13 -9.68
CA ASP A 341 27.99 15.44 -8.46
C ASP A 341 27.77 14.33 -7.41
N PRO A 342 28.71 13.38 -7.26
CA PRO A 342 28.58 12.28 -6.29
C PRO A 342 28.39 12.74 -4.85
N GLN A 343 29.07 13.82 -4.44
CA GLN A 343 29.00 14.30 -3.06
C GLN A 343 27.66 15.00 -2.79
N ALA A 344 27.16 15.80 -3.75
CA ALA A 344 25.84 16.42 -3.62
C ALA A 344 24.73 15.37 -3.63
N TRP A 345 24.85 14.35 -4.48
CA TRP A 345 23.90 13.23 -4.51
C TRP A 345 23.89 12.46 -3.18
N GLU A 346 25.05 12.13 -2.61
CA GLU A 346 25.11 11.40 -1.34
C GLU A 346 24.47 12.20 -0.20
N ARG A 347 24.72 13.52 -0.13
CA ARG A 347 24.06 14.42 0.82
C ARG A 347 22.54 14.44 0.64
N LEU A 348 22.05 14.37 -0.60
CA LEU A 348 20.62 14.28 -0.88
C LEU A 348 20.06 12.93 -0.40
N ALA A 349 20.71 11.82 -0.75
CA ALA A 349 20.31 10.48 -0.35
C ALA A 349 20.19 10.33 1.18
N ARG A 350 21.22 10.77 1.93
CA ARG A 350 21.22 10.74 3.41
C ARG A 350 20.11 11.59 4.02
N ARG A 351 19.82 12.77 3.44
CA ARG A 351 18.73 13.63 3.94
C ARG A 351 17.34 13.08 3.63
N SER A 352 17.19 12.25 2.62
CA SER A 352 15.89 11.77 2.14
C SER A 352 15.54 10.37 2.60
N TRP A 353 16.51 9.54 2.99
CA TRP A 353 16.27 8.14 3.37
C TRP A 353 16.23 7.90 4.89
N ILE A 354 15.21 7.16 5.35
CA ILE A 354 14.96 6.89 6.78
C ILE A 354 16.11 6.17 7.51
N GLY A 355 17.00 5.52 6.74
CA GLY A 355 18.20 4.85 7.24
C GLY A 355 19.26 5.80 7.81
N TYR A 356 19.14 7.12 7.62
CA TYR A 356 20.15 8.09 8.04
C TYR A 356 19.63 9.04 9.12
N LYS A 357 20.53 9.59 9.94
CA LYS A 357 20.13 10.51 11.03
C LYS A 357 19.66 11.86 10.45
N GLU A 358 20.22 12.22 9.31
CA GLU A 358 19.95 13.43 8.53
C GLU A 358 18.49 13.50 8.08
N TYR A 359 17.84 12.36 7.83
CA TYR A 359 16.40 12.28 7.59
C TYR A 359 15.56 12.89 8.71
N TYR A 360 16.06 12.88 9.95
CA TYR A 360 15.34 13.34 11.13
C TYR A 360 15.71 14.78 11.54
N LYS A 361 16.68 15.43 10.87
CA LYS A 361 17.10 16.81 11.18
C LYS A 361 16.18 17.85 10.52
N GLU A 362 15.71 18.86 11.24
CA GLU A 362 14.89 19.94 10.66
C GLU A 362 15.62 20.69 9.53
N LYS A 363 14.87 21.23 8.55
CA LYS A 363 15.47 22.07 7.48
C LYS A 363 16.04 23.34 8.14
N GLY A 364 17.37 23.48 8.17
CA GLY A 364 18.03 24.74 8.56
C GLY A 364 18.65 24.80 9.96
N ARG A 365 19.33 23.74 10.42
CA ARG A 365 20.33 23.83 11.49
C ARG A 365 21.65 23.21 11.06
#